data_AF-A0A529PVJ8-F1
#
_entry.id   AF-A0A529PVJ8-F1
#
_cell.length_a   1.000
_cell.length_b   1.000
_cell.length_c   1.000
_cell.angle_alpha   90.00
_cell.angle_beta   90.00
_cell.angle_gamma   90.00
#
_symmetry.space_group_name_H-M   'P 1'
#
loop_
_entity.id
_entity.type
_entity.pdbx_description
1 polymer ?
#
loop_
_entity_poly.entity_id
_entity_poly.type
_entity_poly.pdbx_seq_one_letter_code
_entity_poly.pdbx_strand_id
1 'polypeptide(L)' 'GDPRGKDVDAVVDWIERIPYTETRSYVQRVMENYEVYKMRISGKYDIVGDLVNGRS' A
#
# COMPACT_ATOMS: atom_id res chain seq x y z
N GLY A 1 13.67 -4.69 -5.24
CA GLY A 1 12.72 -5.19 -6.24
C GLY A 1 11.43 -4.44 -6.06
N ASP A 2 10.77 -4.05 -7.15
CA ASP A 2 9.45 -3.42 -7.13
C ASP A 2 8.38 -4.50 -6.91
N PRO A 3 7.51 -4.38 -5.88
CA PRO A 3 6.50 -5.39 -5.58
C PRO A 3 5.20 -5.26 -6.38
N ARG A 4 5.04 -4.20 -7.19
CA ARG A 4 3.79 -3.94 -7.92
C ARG A 4 3.44 -5.08 -8.89
N GLY A 5 2.15 -5.42 -8.96
CA GLY A 5 1.63 -6.50 -9.81
C GLY A 5 1.94 -7.92 -9.32
N LYS A 6 2.50 -8.08 -8.12
CA LYS A 6 2.63 -9.38 -7.43
C LYS A 6 1.43 -9.61 -6.50
N ASP A 7 1.35 -10.82 -5.94
CA ASP A 7 0.37 -11.12 -4.89
C ASP A 7 0.52 -10.16 -3.69
N VAL A 8 -0.57 -9.92 -2.98
CA VAL A 8 -0.61 -9.04 -1.79
C VAL A 8 0.43 -9.46 -0.75
N ASP A 9 0.67 -10.76 -0.57
CA ASP A 9 1.66 -11.26 0.38
C ASP A 9 3.08 -10.79 0.01
N ALA A 10 3.41 -10.75 -1.28
CA ALA A 10 4.71 -10.28 -1.74
C ALA A 10 4.89 -8.76 -1.57
N VAL A 11 3.79 -8.00 -1.62
CA VAL A 11 3.78 -6.55 -1.32
C VAL A 11 3.99 -6.33 0.17
N VAL A 12 3.28 -7.07 1.03
CA VAL A 12 3.42 -7.00 2.49
C VAL A 12 4.83 -7.38 2.92
N ASP A 13 5.34 -8.52 2.43
CA ASP A 13 6.72 -8.97 2.69
C ASP A 13 7.75 -7.92 2.29
N TRP A 14 7.53 -7.21 1.18
CA TRP A 14 8.43 -6.16 0.73
C TRP A 14 8.45 -4.97 1.70
N ILE A 15 7.28 -4.54 2.19
CA ILE A 15 7.18 -3.49 3.22
C ILE A 15 7.90 -3.94 4.50
N GLU A 16 7.69 -5.19 4.92
CA GLU A 16 8.30 -5.74 6.14
C GLU A 16 9.81 -5.93 6.05
N ARG A 17 10.36 -6.05 4.84
CA ARG A 17 11.81 -6.14 4.60
C ARG A 17 12.52 -4.79 4.66
N ILE A 18 11.80 -3.66 4.72
CA ILE A 18 12.40 -2.33 4.84
C ILE A 18 13.19 -2.26 6.17
N PRO A 19 14.52 -2.09 6.15
CA PRO A 19 15.34 -2.21 7.35
C PRO A 19 15.18 -1.02 8.31
N TYR A 20 14.74 0.13 7.79
CA TYR A 20 14.51 1.33 8.58
C TYR A 20 13.05 1.38 9.04
N THR A 21 12.84 1.27 10.34
CA THR A 21 11.50 1.26 10.97
C THR A 21 10.71 2.53 10.65
N GLU A 22 11.37 3.70 10.69
CA GLU A 22 10.77 4.97 10.31
C GLU A 22 10.23 4.95 8.87
N THR A 23 11.02 4.44 7.92
CA THR A 23 10.60 4.32 6.51
C THR A 23 9.43 3.34 6.37
N ARG A 24 9.45 2.22 7.08
CA ARG A 24 8.34 1.25 7.07
C ARG A 24 7.04 1.87 7.59
N SER A 25 7.10 2.52 8.75
CA SER A 25 5.95 3.19 9.35
C SER A 25 5.45 4.34 8.47
N TYR A 26 6.34 5.07 7.81
CA TYR A 26 5.96 6.11 6.85
C TYR A 26 5.17 5.52 5.67
N VAL A 27 5.66 4.45 5.05
CA VAL A 27 4.98 3.78 3.94
C VAL A 27 3.60 3.28 4.36
N GLN A 28 3.48 2.62 5.52
CA GLN A 28 2.20 2.14 6.04
C GLN A 28 1.19 3.28 6.21
N ARG A 29 1.59 4.41 6.82
CA ARG A 29 0.71 5.58 7.00
C ARG A 29 0.30 6.23 5.69
N VAL A 30 1.19 6.27 4.70
CA VAL A 30 0.86 6.82 3.36
C VAL A 30 -0.20 5.96 2.69
N MET A 31 -0.07 4.62 2.76
CA MET A 31 -1.06 3.71 2.20
C MET A 31 -2.41 3.80 2.92
N GLU A 32 -2.41 3.89 4.26
CA GLU A 32 -3.65 4.12 5.03
C GLU A 32 -4.33 5.43 4.63
N ASN A 33 -3.57 6.52 4.53
CA ASN A 33 -4.12 7.81 4.11
C ASN A 33 -4.66 7.77 2.68
N TYR A 34 -3.98 7.07 1.78
CA TYR A 34 -4.41 6.92 0.39
C TYR A 34 -5.82 6.31 0.31
N GLU A 35 -6.08 5.23 1.04
CA GLU A 35 -7.41 4.59 1.10
C GLU A 35 -8.48 5.54 1.66
N VAL A 36 -8.15 6.30 2.71
CA VAL A 36 -9.08 7.29 3.28
C VAL A 36 -9.45 8.35 2.25
N TYR A 37 -8.48 8.87 1.49
CA TYR A 37 -8.75 9.87 0.46
C TYR A 37 -9.52 9.28 -0.73
N LYS A 38 -9.17 8.08 -1.18
CA LYS A 38 -9.89 7.39 -2.26
C LYS A 38 -11.35 7.16 -1.89
N MET A 39 -11.63 6.73 -0.67
CA MET A 39 -12.98 6.55 -0.16
C MET A 39 -13.76 7.87 -0.10
N ARG A 40 -13.14 8.95 0.39
CA ARG A 40 -13.78 10.28 0.46
C ARG A 40 -14.14 10.86 -0.91
N ILE A 41 -13.32 10.59 -1.93
CA ILE A 41 -13.50 11.16 -3.27
C ILE A 41 -14.43 10.30 -4.14
N SER A 42 -14.23 8.98 -4.12
CA SER A 42 -14.90 8.05 -5.05
C SER A 42 -16.05 7.27 -4.41
N GLY A 43 -16.14 7.24 -3.08
CA GLY A 43 -17.07 6.37 -2.34
C GLY A 43 -16.74 4.88 -2.45
N LYS A 44 -15.56 4.53 -2.98
CA LYS A 44 -15.10 3.15 -3.20
C LYS A 44 -13.76 2.93 -2.51
N TYR A 45 -13.54 1.70 -2.06
CA TYR A 45 -12.26 1.21 -1.55
C TYR A 45 -11.99 -0.17 -2.14
N ASP A 46 -10.71 -0.48 -2.44
CA ASP A 46 -10.27 -1.81 -2.85
C ASP A 46 -8.85 -2.03 -2.32
N ILE A 47 -8.76 -2.35 -1.03
CA ILE A 47 -7.48 -2.42 -0.31
C ILE A 47 -6.50 -3.35 -1.01
N VAL A 48 -6.95 -4.55 -1.43
CA VAL A 48 -6.04 -5.54 -2.05
C VAL A 48 -5.62 -5.07 -3.44
N GLY A 49 -6.58 -4.60 -4.26
CA GLY A 49 -6.28 -4.07 -5.59
C GLY A 49 -5.33 -2.87 -5.54
N ASP A 50 -5.53 -1.97 -4.57
CA ASP A 50 -4.77 -0.73 -4.39
C ASP A 50 -3.36 -1.00 -3.83
N LEU A 51 -3.21 -1.95 -2.92
CA LEU A 51 -1.90 -2.41 -2.44
C LEU A 51 -1.07 -3.04 -3.57
N VAL A 52 -1.70 -3.83 -4.45
CA VAL A 52 -1.00 -4.56 -5.52
C VAL A 52 -0.68 -3.68 -6.72
N ASN A 53 -1.63 -2.85 -7.16
CA ASN A 53 -1.54 -2.11 -8.41
C ASN A 53 -1.14 -0.64 -8.21
N GLY A 54 -1.28 -0.11 -6.99
CA GLY A 54 -1.17 1.32 -6.73
C GLY A 54 -2.33 2.11 -7.38
N ARG A 55 -2.12 3.41 -7.61
CA ARG A 55 -3.12 4.29 -8.23
C ARG A 55 -3.38 3.88 -9.69
N SER A 56 -4.44 3.10 -9.92
CA SER A 56 -5.09 2.91 -11.23
C SER A 56 -6.28 3.86 -11.40
#